data_AF-A0A7W0DW12-F1
#
_entry.id   AF-A0A7W0DW12-F1
#
_cell.length_a   1.000
_cell.length_b   1.000
_cell.length_c   1.000
_cell.angle_alpha   90.00
_cell.angle_beta   90.00
_cell.angle_gamma   90.00
#
_symmetry.space_group_name_H-M   'P 1'
#
loop_
_entity.id
_entity.type
_entity.pdbx_description
1 polymer ?
#
loop_
_entity_poly.entity_id
_entity_poly.type
_entity_poly.pdbx_seq_one_letter_code
_entity_poly.pdbx_strand_id
1 'polypeptide(L)'
;ELGGAQIHSRYFGMVNEWPLEWEGLQAKTVISCSDITKWAGLEDELKPMLVQEILLDRPTAYYPLSEPAESTSAGDLAGTSGVGTLSIVQAGSGGTLEFGAGTGPSGLVAPVFTPASSTAGKYLSADLGQAFVDANSNFRVRAEAWFSTSTTGRVLMALTSTDLSTKLIILLESGTGKVLIEKDQGDGLQTYVFGTPNLANGALHHLVYNEFENLLYVDGVSYSLTAFNGTDLRILTVGGYANQRLWSGQIAQLAIYCRSVTAADLAGHYTTGTTEHVGESASARMSRIASYLGLTVTTQGSIFDAIGSQKDLGKPALTHLRDIESTESGKLLASRSAAALLFQSRDVRYNPSPALSLTYADVETNGVKYADDDQKMINDVTASRPGGATQRVINQTAIDTYGPKPKTLELFKASDLKVTDASNWLVSRYADPPPEIRQLPVEAFSMPLATYRALLNADVSTVIGLTGLPVEAPSSTATVVVEGYEETIGLSQHHINFHTSRADTDNVWILNDSTYSVLDSTTRLAY
;
A
#
# COMPACT_ATOMS: atom_id res chain seq x y z
N GLU A 1 12.53 11.81 37.72
CA GLU A 1 11.47 12.80 37.45
C GLU A 1 12.08 14.01 36.78
N LEU A 2 11.49 14.51 35.70
CA LEU A 2 12.09 15.53 34.82
C LEU A 2 11.99 16.98 35.32
N GLY A 3 11.67 17.23 36.60
CA GLY A 3 11.80 18.55 37.22
C GLY A 3 11.12 19.73 36.48
N GLY A 4 9.99 19.51 35.79
CA GLY A 4 9.30 20.54 35.01
C GLY A 4 9.82 20.74 33.57
N ALA A 5 10.78 19.94 33.11
CA ALA A 5 11.23 19.93 31.72
C ALA A 5 10.16 19.33 30.79
N GLN A 6 9.98 19.96 29.62
CA GLN A 6 9.11 19.48 28.54
C GLN A 6 9.96 18.80 27.46
N ILE A 7 9.56 17.60 27.05
CA ILE A 7 10.23 16.86 25.98
C ILE A 7 9.63 17.25 24.64
N HIS A 8 10.49 17.54 23.66
CA HIS A 8 10.12 17.74 22.26
C HIS A 8 10.89 16.74 21.40
N SER A 9 10.18 15.82 20.75
CA SER A 9 10.80 14.89 19.81
C SER A 9 11.19 15.63 18.52
N ARG A 10 12.47 15.58 18.16
CA ARG A 10 13.00 16.23 16.94
C ARG A 10 13.33 15.22 15.84
N TYR A 11 13.57 13.96 16.19
CA TYR A 11 13.95 12.92 15.23
C TYR A 11 13.69 11.52 15.80
N PHE A 12 13.19 10.62 14.95
CA PHE A 12 13.15 9.18 15.22
C PHE A 12 13.74 8.44 14.01
N GLY A 13 14.67 7.51 14.26
CA GLY A 13 15.31 6.76 13.21
C GLY A 13 16.43 5.88 13.72
N MET A 14 17.27 5.45 12.79
CA MET A 14 18.40 4.56 13.05
C MET A 14 19.72 5.30 12.86
N VAL A 15 20.69 5.01 13.72
CA VAL A 15 22.09 5.37 13.47
C VAL A 15 22.63 4.45 12.39
N ASN A 16 23.13 5.03 11.30
CA ASN A 16 23.79 4.29 10.23
C ASN A 16 25.27 4.09 10.55
N GLU A 17 25.92 5.14 11.07
CA GLU A 17 27.34 5.14 11.37
C GLU A 17 27.63 5.99 12.62
N TRP A 18 28.58 5.52 13.43
CA TRP A 18 29.08 6.22 14.61
C TRP A 18 30.63 6.24 14.57
N PRO A 19 31.23 6.99 13.64
CA PRO A 19 32.68 7.02 13.50
C PRO A 19 33.30 7.76 14.68
N LEU A 20 34.45 7.26 15.15
CA LEU A 20 35.27 7.93 16.16
C LEU A 20 36.47 8.55 15.47
N GLU A 21 36.53 9.88 15.50
CA GLU A 21 37.61 10.67 14.94
C GLU A 21 38.39 11.37 16.06
N TRP A 22 39.66 11.67 15.81
CA TRP A 22 40.52 12.38 16.75
C TRP A 22 41.21 13.54 16.07
N GLU A 23 41.22 14.69 16.74
CA GLU A 23 42.01 15.86 16.39
C GLU A 23 42.87 16.24 17.59
N GLY A 24 44.14 15.84 17.57
CA GLY A 24 45.03 15.96 18.73
C GLY A 24 44.54 15.11 19.91
N LEU A 25 44.18 15.77 21.03
CA LEU A 25 43.60 15.12 22.22
C LEU A 25 42.07 15.19 22.27
N GLN A 26 41.44 15.81 21.27
CA GLN A 26 39.98 15.89 21.18
C GLN A 26 39.45 14.68 20.41
N ALA A 27 38.42 14.03 20.96
CA ALA A 27 37.63 13.04 20.25
C ALA A 27 36.37 13.71 19.69
N LYS A 28 36.08 13.48 18.40
CA LYS A 28 34.88 13.93 17.71
C LYS A 28 34.16 12.74 17.11
N THR A 29 32.84 12.83 16.98
CA THR A 29 32.05 11.86 16.25
C THR A 29 31.06 12.58 15.35
N VAL A 30 30.91 12.11 14.12
CA VAL A 30 29.89 12.57 13.16
C VAL A 30 28.90 11.45 12.96
N ILE A 31 27.81 11.48 13.72
CA ILE A 31 26.78 10.44 13.64
C ILE A 31 25.94 10.67 12.40
N SER A 32 25.83 9.65 11.54
CA SER A 32 24.88 9.67 10.41
C SER A 32 23.66 8.82 10.77
N CYS A 33 22.47 9.31 10.44
CA CYS A 33 21.21 8.65 10.75
C CYS A 33 20.29 8.61 9.52
N SER A 34 19.42 7.61 9.47
CA SER A 34 18.30 7.55 8.51
C SER A 34 16.99 7.31 9.23
N ASP A 35 15.94 7.97 8.75
CA ASP A 35 14.61 7.83 9.33
C ASP A 35 13.94 6.53 8.88
N ILE A 36 12.67 6.36 9.26
CA ILE A 36 11.90 5.15 8.95
C ILE A 36 11.62 4.96 7.44
N THR A 37 11.76 6.00 6.61
CA THR A 37 11.58 5.86 5.16
C THR A 37 12.66 4.98 4.54
N LYS A 38 13.81 4.82 5.20
CA LYS A 38 14.82 3.83 4.80
C LYS A 38 14.23 2.42 4.76
N TRP A 39 13.42 2.04 5.75
CA TRP A 39 12.77 0.72 5.78
C TRP A 39 11.83 0.53 4.59
N ALA A 40 11.13 1.59 4.19
CA ALA A 40 10.25 1.56 3.03
C ALA A 40 11.00 1.37 1.70
N GLY A 41 12.30 1.63 1.67
CA GLY A 41 13.17 1.40 0.52
C GLY A 41 14.09 0.19 0.64
N LEU A 42 13.95 -0.67 1.67
CA LEU A 42 14.81 -1.85 1.84
C LEU A 42 14.41 -3.01 0.93
N GLU A 43 13.12 -3.19 0.68
CA GLU A 43 12.64 -4.23 -0.24
C GLU A 43 12.74 -3.72 -1.67
N ASP A 44 13.51 -4.44 -2.50
CA ASP A 44 13.77 -4.05 -3.88
C ASP A 44 12.48 -3.97 -4.71
N GLU A 45 11.58 -4.94 -4.55
CA GLU A 45 10.30 -4.97 -5.26
C GLU A 45 9.22 -5.64 -4.41
N LEU A 46 8.08 -4.96 -4.23
CA LEU A 46 6.89 -5.59 -3.68
C LEU A 46 6.30 -6.58 -4.69
N LYS A 47 5.85 -7.73 -4.20
CA LYS A 47 5.05 -8.69 -4.97
C LYS A 47 3.70 -8.09 -5.36
N PRO A 48 2.97 -8.66 -6.35
CA PRO A 48 1.63 -8.18 -6.67
C PRO A 48 0.72 -8.12 -5.44
N MET A 49 -0.21 -7.17 -5.42
CA MET A 49 -1.00 -6.81 -4.25
C MET A 49 -1.75 -7.99 -3.63
N LEU A 50 -2.38 -8.84 -4.45
CA LEU A 50 -3.06 -10.04 -3.94
C LEU A 50 -2.10 -11.00 -3.24
N VAL A 51 -0.87 -11.12 -3.76
CA VAL A 51 0.18 -11.95 -3.17
C VAL A 51 0.64 -11.37 -1.82
N GLN A 52 0.76 -10.04 -1.73
CA GLN A 52 1.12 -9.37 -0.48
C GLN A 52 0.04 -9.51 0.59
N GLU A 53 -1.24 -9.34 0.22
CA GLU A 53 -2.37 -9.52 1.15
C GLU A 53 -2.40 -10.95 1.71
N ILE A 54 -2.27 -11.96 0.84
CA ILE A 54 -2.20 -13.36 1.25
C ILE A 54 -1.02 -13.59 2.20
N LEU A 55 0.19 -13.08 1.88
CA LEU A 55 1.37 -13.23 2.73
C LEU A 55 1.25 -12.49 4.06
N LEU A 56 0.52 -11.36 4.10
CA LEU A 56 0.26 -10.59 5.32
C LEU A 56 -0.52 -11.42 6.35
N ASP A 57 -1.44 -12.27 5.88
CA ASP A 57 -2.18 -13.23 6.70
C ASP A 57 -1.36 -14.49 7.05
N ARG A 58 -0.13 -14.57 6.54
CA ARG A 58 0.91 -15.55 6.92
C ARG A 58 0.41 -17.00 6.83
N PRO A 59 0.12 -17.47 5.61
CA PRO A 59 -0.27 -18.86 5.36
C PRO A 59 0.80 -19.83 5.86
N THR A 60 0.39 -21.07 6.11
CA THR A 60 1.30 -22.18 6.43
C THR A 60 1.87 -22.78 5.14
N ALA A 61 1.09 -22.84 4.06
CA ALA A 61 1.55 -23.15 2.71
C ALA A 61 0.85 -22.23 1.72
N TYR A 62 1.56 -21.71 0.74
CA TYR A 62 1.02 -20.80 -0.26
C TYR A 62 1.68 -20.96 -1.61
N TYR A 63 0.88 -21.34 -2.60
CA TYR A 63 1.26 -21.54 -3.98
C TYR A 63 0.51 -20.52 -4.84
N PRO A 64 1.16 -19.41 -5.26
CA PRO A 64 0.57 -18.49 -6.21
C PRO A 64 0.19 -19.16 -7.54
N LEU A 65 0.92 -20.22 -7.90
CA LEU A 65 0.88 -20.91 -9.19
C LEU A 65 1.23 -19.98 -10.36
N SER A 66 2.23 -19.11 -10.14
CA SER A 66 2.63 -18.05 -11.07
C SER A 66 3.89 -18.38 -11.88
N GLU A 67 4.27 -19.66 -11.92
CA GLU A 67 5.49 -20.11 -12.58
C GLU A 67 5.44 -19.92 -14.11
N PRO A 68 6.59 -19.78 -14.79
CA PRO A 68 6.65 -19.70 -16.25
C PRO A 68 6.29 -21.05 -16.91
N ALA A 69 5.89 -21.02 -18.19
CA ALA A 69 5.34 -22.17 -18.93
C ALA A 69 6.19 -23.45 -18.92
N GLU A 70 7.52 -23.33 -18.90
CA GLU A 70 8.45 -24.47 -18.89
C GLU A 70 8.62 -25.15 -17.51
N SER A 71 7.89 -24.69 -16.50
CA SER A 71 8.03 -25.17 -15.13
C SER A 71 7.40 -26.54 -14.95
N THR A 72 8.05 -27.38 -14.13
CA THR A 72 7.59 -28.75 -13.82
C THR A 72 7.03 -28.89 -12.41
N SER A 73 7.08 -27.82 -11.63
CA SER A 73 6.56 -27.73 -10.26
C SER A 73 6.27 -26.27 -9.89
N ALA A 74 5.47 -26.07 -8.85
CA ALA A 74 5.17 -24.77 -8.27
C ALA A 74 5.70 -24.64 -6.83
N GLY A 75 6.25 -23.46 -6.52
CA GLY A 75 6.95 -23.17 -5.27
C GLY A 75 6.03 -22.69 -4.16
N ASP A 76 6.36 -23.04 -2.91
CA ASP A 76 5.75 -22.44 -1.72
C ASP A 76 6.39 -21.06 -1.44
N LEU A 77 5.56 -20.07 -1.16
CA LEU A 77 5.98 -18.74 -0.70
C LEU A 77 5.70 -18.47 0.79
N ALA A 78 5.05 -19.40 1.50
CA ALA A 78 4.76 -19.23 2.94
C ALA A 78 6.02 -19.28 3.81
N GLY A 79 7.04 -20.03 3.39
CA GLY A 79 8.32 -20.13 4.11
C GLY A 79 8.29 -21.08 5.31
N THR A 80 7.26 -21.92 5.43
CA THR A 80 7.18 -22.94 6.48
C THR A 80 8.17 -24.06 6.19
N SER A 81 9.01 -24.39 7.17
CA SER A 81 10.01 -25.46 7.03
C SER A 81 9.37 -26.80 6.69
N GLY A 82 9.90 -27.48 5.67
CA GLY A 82 9.46 -28.83 5.28
C GLY A 82 8.21 -28.88 4.40
N VAL A 83 7.59 -27.75 4.05
CA VAL A 83 6.54 -27.70 3.03
C VAL A 83 7.17 -27.92 1.65
N GLY A 84 6.73 -28.98 0.96
CA GLY A 84 7.25 -29.35 -0.36
C GLY A 84 6.67 -28.53 -1.51
N THR A 85 7.31 -28.62 -2.69
CA THR A 85 6.80 -28.01 -3.92
C THR A 85 5.67 -28.85 -4.53
N LEU A 86 4.72 -28.19 -5.19
CA LEU A 86 3.66 -28.84 -5.94
C LEU A 86 4.22 -29.37 -7.27
N SER A 87 4.45 -30.68 -7.35
CA SER A 87 5.00 -31.33 -8.54
C SER A 87 3.91 -31.90 -9.44
N ILE A 88 4.13 -31.88 -10.76
CA ILE A 88 3.20 -32.47 -11.74
C ILE A 88 3.13 -33.99 -11.55
N VAL A 89 1.90 -34.50 -11.48
CA VAL A 89 1.56 -35.92 -11.49
C VAL A 89 0.72 -36.24 -12.72
N GLN A 90 1.07 -37.32 -13.43
CA GLN A 90 0.33 -37.81 -14.58
C GLN A 90 -0.64 -38.92 -14.15
N ALA A 91 -1.93 -38.73 -14.40
CA ALA A 91 -2.96 -39.75 -14.33
C ALA A 91 -3.27 -40.26 -15.75
N GLY A 92 -3.32 -41.58 -15.94
CA GLY A 92 -3.56 -42.16 -17.26
C GLY A 92 -2.55 -41.67 -18.32
N SER A 93 -3.03 -41.47 -19.55
CA SER A 93 -2.21 -40.96 -20.67
C SER A 93 -2.89 -39.78 -21.36
N GLY A 94 -2.11 -38.78 -21.78
CA GLY A 94 -2.61 -37.56 -22.43
C GLY A 94 -2.96 -36.44 -21.45
N GLY A 95 -3.50 -35.35 -22.01
CA GLY A 95 -3.80 -34.11 -21.29
C GLY A 95 -2.56 -33.27 -20.98
N THR A 96 -2.76 -31.99 -20.70
CA THR A 96 -1.70 -31.03 -20.39
C THR A 96 -1.98 -30.27 -19.10
N LEU A 97 -0.90 -29.76 -18.51
CA LEU A 97 -0.90 -28.73 -17.46
C LEU A 97 0.21 -27.78 -17.89
N GLU A 98 -0.16 -26.54 -18.19
CA GLU A 98 0.75 -25.52 -18.69
C GLU A 98 0.72 -24.33 -17.74
N PHE A 99 1.84 -24.08 -17.07
CA PHE A 99 2.00 -22.91 -16.20
C PHE A 99 2.02 -21.62 -17.02
N GLY A 100 1.63 -20.48 -16.42
CA GLY A 100 1.68 -19.18 -17.09
C GLY A 100 0.74 -18.97 -18.29
N ALA A 101 -0.01 -19.99 -18.74
CA ALA A 101 -0.87 -19.93 -19.93
C ALA A 101 -2.26 -19.30 -19.67
N GLY A 102 -2.68 -19.22 -18.40
CA GLY A 102 -3.97 -18.72 -17.98
C GLY A 102 -3.91 -17.35 -17.31
N THR A 103 -5.10 -16.81 -17.00
CA THR A 103 -5.26 -15.51 -16.36
C THR A 103 -6.15 -15.66 -15.14
N GLY A 104 -5.53 -15.62 -13.97
CA GLY A 104 -6.17 -15.63 -12.67
C GLY A 104 -6.62 -14.25 -12.17
N PRO A 105 -6.86 -14.11 -10.86
CA PRO A 105 -7.36 -12.87 -10.26
C PRO A 105 -6.42 -11.68 -10.49
N SER A 106 -7.01 -10.49 -10.59
CA SER A 106 -6.27 -9.25 -10.90
C SER A 106 -5.38 -9.35 -12.15
N GLY A 107 -5.68 -10.24 -13.10
CA GLY A 107 -4.86 -10.45 -14.30
C GLY A 107 -3.53 -11.17 -14.05
N LEU A 108 -3.31 -11.72 -12.85
CA LEU A 108 -2.13 -12.53 -12.55
C LEU A 108 -2.13 -13.80 -13.41
N VAL A 109 -0.94 -14.30 -13.73
CA VAL A 109 -0.83 -15.55 -14.49
C VAL A 109 -1.28 -16.75 -13.65
N ALA A 110 -1.82 -17.78 -14.32
CA ALA A 110 -2.28 -19.02 -13.70
C ALA A 110 -2.00 -20.23 -14.62
N PRO A 111 -1.85 -21.45 -14.09
CA PRO A 111 -1.78 -22.65 -14.92
C PRO A 111 -3.13 -22.97 -15.56
N VAL A 112 -3.08 -23.59 -16.74
CA VAL A 112 -4.25 -24.18 -17.41
C VAL A 112 -4.15 -25.69 -17.38
N PHE A 113 -5.14 -26.33 -16.75
CA PHE A 113 -5.31 -27.78 -16.71
C PHE A 113 -6.23 -28.21 -17.87
N THR A 114 -5.72 -29.05 -18.78
CA THR A 114 -6.46 -29.57 -19.93
C THR A 114 -6.38 -31.09 -19.98
N PRO A 115 -7.13 -31.80 -19.14
CA PRO A 115 -7.11 -33.26 -19.11
C PRO A 115 -7.77 -33.83 -20.38
N ALA A 116 -7.30 -34.98 -20.83
CA ALA A 116 -7.92 -35.71 -21.94
C ALA A 116 -9.27 -36.34 -21.54
N SER A 117 -9.43 -36.70 -20.27
CA SER A 117 -10.69 -37.15 -19.68
C SER A 117 -10.69 -36.92 -18.16
N SER A 118 -11.78 -37.24 -17.46
CA SER A 118 -11.81 -37.16 -16.00
C SER A 118 -10.82 -38.09 -15.30
N THR A 119 -10.17 -39.03 -16.00
CA THR A 119 -9.19 -39.99 -15.43
C THR A 119 -7.88 -40.03 -16.21
N ALA A 120 -7.66 -39.11 -17.15
CA ALA A 120 -6.47 -39.04 -17.97
C ALA A 120 -6.03 -37.58 -18.18
N GLY A 121 -4.89 -37.20 -17.63
CA GLY A 121 -4.45 -35.81 -17.55
C GLY A 121 -3.41 -35.58 -16.45
N LYS A 122 -3.13 -34.31 -16.16
CA LYS A 122 -2.14 -33.91 -15.16
C LYS A 122 -2.80 -33.16 -14.00
N TYR A 123 -2.28 -33.35 -12.79
CA TYR A 123 -2.63 -32.61 -11.59
C TYR A 123 -1.36 -32.34 -10.77
N LEU A 124 -1.43 -31.59 -9.67
CA LEU A 124 -0.28 -31.29 -8.82
C LEU A 124 -0.34 -32.02 -7.48
N SER A 125 0.80 -32.36 -6.90
CA SER A 125 0.89 -32.97 -5.56
C SER A 125 2.09 -32.45 -4.78
N ALA A 126 1.92 -32.26 -3.47
CA ALA A 126 2.98 -31.92 -2.53
C ALA A 126 2.81 -32.69 -1.22
N ASP A 127 3.92 -32.98 -0.56
CA ASP A 127 3.96 -33.31 0.86
C ASP A 127 4.19 -32.02 1.65
N LEU A 128 3.25 -31.62 2.52
CA LEU A 128 3.36 -30.41 3.32
C LEU A 128 4.24 -30.59 4.57
N GLY A 129 4.71 -31.81 4.83
CA GLY A 129 5.68 -32.10 5.89
C GLY A 129 5.10 -32.09 7.30
N GLN A 130 5.95 -32.40 8.28
CA GLN A 130 5.53 -32.55 9.68
C GLN A 130 5.17 -31.22 10.34
N ALA A 131 5.88 -30.13 10.03
CA ALA A 131 5.59 -28.82 10.61
C ALA A 131 4.16 -28.34 10.28
N PHE A 132 3.66 -28.66 9.07
CA PHE A 132 2.28 -28.40 8.69
C PHE A 132 1.30 -29.22 9.53
N VAL A 133 1.55 -30.52 9.72
CA VAL A 133 0.71 -31.42 10.53
C VAL A 133 0.62 -30.91 11.97
N ASP A 134 1.76 -30.55 12.56
CA ASP A 134 1.83 -30.05 13.94
C ASP A 134 1.01 -28.77 14.10
N ALA A 135 1.09 -27.84 13.13
CA ALA A 135 0.27 -26.64 13.12
C ALA A 135 -1.23 -26.97 12.95
N ASN A 136 -1.57 -27.85 12.01
CA ASN A 136 -2.93 -28.26 11.73
C ASN A 136 -3.62 -28.90 12.95
N SER A 137 -2.90 -29.73 13.72
CA SER A 137 -3.43 -30.37 14.92
C SER A 137 -3.96 -29.37 15.97
N ASN A 138 -3.42 -28.16 16.00
CA ASN A 138 -3.80 -27.11 16.94
C ASN A 138 -4.83 -26.14 16.37
N PHE A 139 -4.68 -25.77 15.10
CA PHE A 139 -5.45 -24.69 14.51
C PHE A 139 -6.56 -25.16 13.58
N ARG A 140 -6.45 -26.35 13.00
CA ARG A 140 -7.26 -26.88 11.89
C ARG A 140 -7.04 -26.12 10.58
N VAL A 141 -7.35 -26.76 9.46
CA VAL A 141 -7.17 -26.18 8.12
C VAL A 141 -8.14 -25.03 7.87
N ARG A 142 -7.62 -23.89 7.38
CA ARG A 142 -8.33 -23.05 6.41
C ARG A 142 -7.63 -23.13 5.07
N ALA A 143 -8.37 -23.16 3.99
CA ALA A 143 -7.80 -23.18 2.65
C ALA A 143 -8.54 -22.18 1.77
N GLU A 144 -7.82 -21.49 0.90
CA GLU A 144 -8.42 -20.68 -0.14
C GLU A 144 -7.81 -20.96 -1.49
N ALA A 145 -8.57 -20.75 -2.55
CA ALA A 145 -8.08 -20.80 -3.91
C ALA A 145 -8.96 -19.96 -4.83
N TRP A 146 -8.35 -19.46 -5.89
CA TRP A 146 -9.03 -18.92 -7.05
C TRP A 146 -9.12 -19.97 -8.14
N PHE A 147 -10.24 -20.05 -8.83
CA PHE A 147 -10.41 -21.03 -9.90
C PHE A 147 -11.40 -20.57 -10.97
N SER A 148 -11.28 -21.15 -12.16
CA SER A 148 -12.26 -21.01 -13.23
C SER A 148 -12.39 -22.35 -13.96
N THR A 149 -13.62 -22.74 -14.29
CA THR A 149 -13.90 -23.96 -15.07
C THR A 149 -15.28 -23.88 -15.69
N SER A 150 -15.47 -24.54 -16.82
CA SER A 150 -16.78 -24.81 -17.44
C SER A 150 -17.23 -26.27 -17.25
N THR A 151 -16.49 -27.06 -16.46
CA THR A 151 -16.70 -28.51 -16.32
C THR A 151 -17.07 -28.88 -14.89
N THR A 152 -18.22 -29.55 -14.72
CA THR A 152 -18.67 -30.06 -13.42
C THR A 152 -17.98 -31.36 -13.02
N GLY A 153 -18.12 -31.78 -11.76
CA GLY A 153 -17.61 -33.08 -11.29
C GLY A 153 -16.09 -33.14 -11.19
N ARG A 154 -15.43 -32.00 -10.92
CA ARG A 154 -13.96 -31.85 -10.90
C ARG A 154 -13.44 -31.44 -9.54
N VAL A 155 -12.30 -32.02 -9.14
CA VAL A 155 -11.62 -31.75 -7.87
C VAL A 155 -10.74 -30.51 -8.00
N LEU A 156 -11.03 -29.52 -7.15
CA LEU A 156 -10.21 -28.32 -7.00
C LEU A 156 -8.94 -28.66 -6.21
N MET A 157 -9.12 -29.21 -5.02
CA MET A 157 -8.02 -29.66 -4.17
C MET A 157 -8.44 -30.80 -3.25
N ALA A 158 -7.46 -31.56 -2.77
CA ALA A 158 -7.65 -32.46 -1.65
C ALA A 158 -6.45 -32.43 -0.71
N LEU A 159 -6.72 -32.58 0.58
CA LEU A 159 -5.77 -32.83 1.64
C LEU A 159 -6.05 -34.20 2.24
N THR A 160 -5.02 -35.02 2.45
CA THR A 160 -5.17 -36.32 3.12
C THR A 160 -4.08 -36.57 4.15
N SER A 161 -4.36 -37.41 5.13
CA SER A 161 -3.33 -38.06 5.92
C SER A 161 -2.50 -38.99 5.03
N THR A 162 -1.31 -39.40 5.50
CA THR A 162 -0.41 -40.29 4.74
C THR A 162 -0.97 -41.71 4.61
N ASP A 163 -1.76 -42.15 5.58
CA ASP A 163 -2.41 -43.47 5.59
C ASP A 163 -3.82 -43.45 4.96
N LEU A 164 -4.26 -42.28 4.47
CA LEU A 164 -5.56 -42.05 3.86
C LEU A 164 -6.76 -42.29 4.80
N SER A 165 -6.55 -42.37 6.11
CA SER A 165 -7.63 -42.45 7.10
C SER A 165 -8.43 -41.15 7.18
N THR A 166 -7.74 -40.00 7.08
CA THR A 166 -8.37 -38.68 7.05
C THR A 166 -8.29 -38.08 5.65
N LYS A 167 -9.41 -37.55 5.16
CA LYS A 167 -9.52 -36.92 3.84
C LYS A 167 -10.38 -35.67 3.90
N LEU A 168 -9.95 -34.64 3.21
CA LEU A 168 -10.73 -33.45 2.87
C LEU A 168 -10.60 -33.23 1.36
N ILE A 169 -11.69 -33.33 0.63
CA ILE A 169 -11.71 -33.18 -0.84
C ILE A 169 -12.72 -32.09 -1.18
N ILE A 170 -12.27 -31.05 -1.86
CA ILE A 170 -13.12 -29.93 -2.31
C ILE A 170 -13.26 -30.03 -3.83
N LEU A 171 -14.50 -30.11 -4.30
CA LEU A 171 -14.82 -30.30 -5.72
C LEU A 171 -16.11 -29.60 -6.11
N LEU A 172 -16.39 -29.57 -7.41
CA LEU A 172 -17.71 -29.21 -7.94
C LEU A 172 -18.54 -30.48 -8.17
N GLU A 173 -19.79 -30.48 -7.72
CA GLU A 173 -20.74 -31.58 -7.91
C GLU A 173 -21.06 -31.78 -9.40
N SER A 174 -21.20 -33.04 -9.84
CA SER A 174 -21.25 -33.37 -11.27
C SER A 174 -22.55 -32.96 -11.97
N GLY A 175 -23.69 -32.98 -11.28
CA GLY A 175 -25.00 -32.61 -11.85
C GLY A 175 -25.30 -31.11 -11.85
N THR A 176 -24.73 -30.35 -10.91
CA THR A 176 -25.15 -28.99 -10.58
C THR A 176 -24.02 -27.96 -10.62
N GLY A 177 -22.75 -28.40 -10.55
CA GLY A 177 -21.59 -27.52 -10.50
C GLY A 177 -21.49 -26.69 -9.22
N LYS A 178 -22.26 -27.05 -8.18
CA LYS A 178 -22.16 -26.46 -6.84
C LYS A 178 -20.94 -26.98 -6.11
N VAL A 179 -20.48 -26.26 -5.09
CA VAL A 179 -19.43 -26.79 -4.21
C VAL A 179 -19.92 -28.07 -3.54
N LEU A 180 -19.07 -29.08 -3.56
CA LEU A 180 -19.21 -30.34 -2.85
C LEU A 180 -17.93 -30.57 -2.06
N ILE A 181 -18.08 -31.01 -0.81
CA ILE A 181 -16.96 -31.40 0.04
C ILE A 181 -17.15 -32.85 0.45
N GLU A 182 -16.13 -33.67 0.22
CA GLU A 182 -16.03 -35.02 0.77
C GLU A 182 -15.06 -35.02 1.97
N LYS A 183 -15.47 -35.69 3.05
CA LYS A 183 -14.74 -35.74 4.33
C LYS A 183 -14.68 -37.16 4.85
N ASP A 184 -13.54 -37.58 5.36
CA ASP A 184 -13.32 -38.87 6.01
C ASP A 184 -12.41 -38.68 7.23
N GLN A 185 -12.68 -39.38 8.33
CA GLN A 185 -11.90 -39.39 9.58
C GLN A 185 -11.75 -40.83 10.12
N GLY A 186 -11.77 -41.82 9.24
CA GLY A 186 -11.75 -43.24 9.59
C GLY A 186 -13.12 -43.89 9.71
N ASP A 187 -14.21 -43.11 9.68
CA ASP A 187 -15.60 -43.58 9.74
C ASP A 187 -16.26 -43.72 8.36
N GLY A 188 -15.49 -43.53 7.29
CA GLY A 188 -15.94 -43.61 5.91
C GLY A 188 -16.31 -42.26 5.31
N LEU A 189 -16.24 -42.19 3.98
CA LEU A 189 -16.39 -40.96 3.22
C LEU A 189 -17.83 -40.40 3.31
N GLN A 190 -17.95 -39.18 3.85
CA GLN A 190 -19.17 -38.39 3.89
C GLN A 190 -19.14 -37.32 2.80
N THR A 191 -20.30 -37.00 2.22
CA THR A 191 -20.43 -36.03 1.13
C THR A 191 -21.41 -34.92 1.50
N TYR A 192 -21.03 -33.66 1.26
CA TYR A 192 -21.83 -32.48 1.56
C TYR A 192 -21.90 -31.58 0.32
N VAL A 193 -23.11 -31.33 -0.18
CA VAL A 193 -23.36 -30.42 -1.31
C VAL A 193 -23.92 -29.11 -0.78
N PHE A 194 -23.30 -28.00 -1.16
CA PHE A 194 -23.66 -26.68 -0.67
C PHE A 194 -24.68 -26.00 -1.58
N GLY A 195 -25.45 -25.07 -1.02
CA GLY A 195 -26.45 -24.27 -1.75
C GLY A 195 -25.86 -23.19 -2.65
N THR A 196 -24.62 -23.31 -3.10
CA THR A 196 -23.96 -22.31 -3.95
C THR A 196 -24.63 -22.23 -5.33
N PRO A 197 -24.37 -21.16 -6.11
CA PRO A 197 -24.62 -21.17 -7.54
C PRO A 197 -23.81 -22.27 -8.27
N ASN A 198 -24.10 -22.46 -9.57
CA ASN A 198 -23.23 -23.25 -10.45
C ASN A 198 -21.93 -22.46 -10.70
N LEU A 199 -20.81 -22.99 -10.21
CA LEU A 199 -19.48 -22.40 -10.33
C LEU A 199 -18.69 -22.95 -11.52
N ALA A 200 -19.24 -23.94 -12.24
CA ALA A 200 -18.69 -24.45 -13.50
C ALA A 200 -19.24 -23.63 -14.69
N ASN A 201 -19.11 -22.31 -14.64
CA ASN A 201 -19.69 -21.37 -15.60
C ASN A 201 -18.64 -20.64 -16.46
N GLY A 202 -17.35 -20.97 -16.30
CA GLY A 202 -16.22 -20.34 -16.99
C GLY A 202 -15.75 -19.02 -16.39
N ALA A 203 -16.46 -18.46 -15.41
CA ALA A 203 -16.04 -17.27 -14.67
C ALA A 203 -14.99 -17.62 -13.61
N LEU A 204 -14.29 -16.59 -13.15
CA LEU A 204 -13.34 -16.68 -12.06
C LEU A 204 -14.10 -16.61 -10.72
N HIS A 205 -13.79 -17.56 -9.84
CA HIS A 205 -14.39 -17.70 -8.52
C HIS A 205 -13.31 -17.75 -7.44
N HIS A 206 -13.65 -17.29 -6.24
CA HIS A 206 -12.84 -17.42 -5.03
C HIS A 206 -13.58 -18.28 -4.01
N LEU A 207 -12.85 -19.23 -3.42
CA LEU A 207 -13.38 -20.09 -2.37
C LEU A 207 -12.48 -20.00 -1.14
N VAL A 208 -13.08 -19.89 0.03
CA VAL A 208 -12.41 -20.02 1.33
C VAL A 208 -13.13 -21.09 2.15
N TYR A 209 -12.44 -22.17 2.47
CA TYR A 209 -12.86 -23.19 3.42
C TYR A 209 -12.26 -22.88 4.79
N ASN A 210 -13.08 -22.80 5.84
CA ASN A 210 -12.63 -22.62 7.22
C ASN A 210 -13.23 -23.71 8.12
N GLU A 211 -12.39 -24.70 8.46
CA GLU A 211 -12.80 -25.84 9.29
C GLU A 211 -13.13 -25.44 10.73
N PHE A 212 -12.43 -24.44 11.27
CA PHE A 212 -12.55 -24.09 12.68
C PHE A 212 -13.83 -23.31 12.96
N GLU A 213 -14.17 -22.37 12.09
CA GLU A 213 -15.42 -21.60 12.19
C GLU A 213 -16.63 -22.35 11.61
N ASN A 214 -16.39 -23.49 10.95
CA ASN A 214 -17.40 -24.21 10.18
C ASN A 214 -18.07 -23.31 9.13
N LEU A 215 -17.26 -22.57 8.38
CA LEU A 215 -17.74 -21.68 7.32
C LEU A 215 -17.04 -21.96 5.99
N LEU A 216 -17.82 -21.85 4.92
CA LEU A 216 -17.36 -21.78 3.55
C LEU A 216 -17.74 -20.40 3.01
N TYR A 217 -16.82 -19.71 2.36
CA TYR A 217 -17.12 -18.53 1.56
C TYR A 217 -16.91 -18.83 0.10
N VAL A 218 -17.84 -18.40 -0.75
CA VAL A 218 -17.72 -18.42 -2.20
C VAL A 218 -18.06 -17.02 -2.70
N ASP A 219 -17.10 -16.39 -3.38
CA ASP A 219 -17.24 -15.03 -3.91
C ASP A 219 -17.75 -14.02 -2.85
N GLY A 220 -17.22 -14.11 -1.63
CA GLY A 220 -17.62 -13.28 -0.49
C GLY A 220 -18.93 -13.67 0.21
N VAL A 221 -19.67 -14.68 -0.27
CA VAL A 221 -20.92 -15.16 0.34
C VAL A 221 -20.66 -16.36 1.25
N SER A 222 -21.18 -16.34 2.48
CA SER A 222 -20.98 -17.40 3.48
C SER A 222 -22.01 -18.54 3.43
N TYR A 223 -21.55 -19.75 3.77
CA TYR A 223 -22.32 -20.98 3.88
C TYR A 223 -21.84 -21.78 5.11
N SER A 224 -22.75 -22.38 5.85
CA SER A 224 -22.39 -23.18 7.04
C SER A 224 -21.85 -24.56 6.66
N LEU A 225 -20.76 -24.97 7.31
CA LEU A 225 -20.19 -26.31 7.22
C LEU A 225 -20.67 -27.19 8.37
N THR A 226 -20.69 -28.50 8.11
CA THR A 226 -20.69 -29.50 9.18
C THR A 226 -19.29 -29.62 9.78
N ALA A 227 -19.23 -29.76 11.10
CA ALA A 227 -18.00 -29.94 11.85
C ALA A 227 -17.13 -31.07 11.28
N PHE A 228 -15.84 -30.78 11.20
CA PHE A 228 -14.79 -31.69 10.78
C PHE A 228 -13.54 -31.39 11.61
N ASN A 229 -12.70 -32.39 11.82
CA ASN A 229 -11.51 -32.35 12.66
C ASN A 229 -10.42 -33.20 11.98
N GLY A 230 -9.92 -32.73 10.85
CA GLY A 230 -8.90 -33.42 10.08
C GLY A 230 -7.50 -33.05 10.58
N THR A 231 -7.10 -33.52 11.76
CA THR A 231 -5.89 -33.03 12.46
C THR A 231 -4.57 -33.52 11.89
N ASP A 232 -4.57 -34.59 11.09
CA ASP A 232 -3.38 -35.27 10.56
C ASP A 232 -3.21 -35.14 9.04
N LEU A 233 -3.92 -34.19 8.42
CA LEU A 233 -3.80 -33.86 7.00
C LEU A 233 -2.37 -33.40 6.65
N ARG A 234 -1.83 -33.91 5.53
CA ARG A 234 -0.44 -33.68 5.11
C ARG A 234 -0.21 -33.64 3.61
N ILE A 235 -0.81 -34.58 2.86
CA ILE A 235 -0.59 -34.68 1.40
C ILE A 235 -1.61 -33.79 0.70
N LEU A 236 -1.09 -32.78 -0.02
CA LEU A 236 -1.88 -31.88 -0.84
C LEU A 236 -1.90 -32.37 -2.28
N THR A 237 -3.08 -32.36 -2.89
CA THR A 237 -3.26 -32.49 -4.34
C THR A 237 -4.13 -31.35 -4.86
N VAL A 238 -3.82 -30.86 -6.06
CA VAL A 238 -4.49 -29.72 -6.69
C VAL A 238 -4.83 -30.07 -8.12
N GLY A 239 -6.09 -29.88 -8.51
CA GLY A 239 -6.58 -30.19 -9.85
C GLY A 239 -6.88 -31.67 -10.10
N GLY A 240 -6.97 -32.50 -9.07
CA GLY A 240 -7.30 -33.92 -9.19
C GLY A 240 -7.09 -34.67 -7.88
N TYR A 241 -7.71 -35.85 -7.74
CA TYR A 241 -7.50 -36.73 -6.60
C TYR A 241 -7.62 -38.21 -7.00
N ALA A 242 -6.73 -39.05 -6.46
CA ALA A 242 -6.68 -40.49 -6.73
C ALA A 242 -6.72 -40.84 -8.23
N ASN A 243 -5.99 -40.08 -9.07
CA ASN A 243 -5.95 -40.21 -10.53
C ASN A 243 -7.30 -40.04 -11.24
N GLN A 244 -8.26 -39.36 -10.62
CA GLN A 244 -9.61 -39.14 -11.16
C GLN A 244 -10.11 -37.72 -10.90
N ARG A 245 -11.25 -37.39 -11.50
CA ARG A 245 -11.97 -36.10 -11.38
C ARG A 245 -11.07 -34.89 -11.70
N LEU A 246 -10.20 -35.06 -12.70
CA LEU A 246 -9.15 -34.10 -13.07
C LEU A 246 -9.73 -32.76 -13.53
N TRP A 247 -9.25 -31.68 -12.91
CA TRP A 247 -9.67 -30.31 -13.19
C TRP A 247 -9.44 -29.93 -14.64
N SER A 248 -10.40 -29.21 -15.22
CA SER A 248 -10.31 -28.67 -16.57
C SER A 248 -10.61 -27.17 -16.50
N GLY A 249 -9.58 -26.35 -16.57
CA GLY A 249 -9.67 -24.92 -16.28
C GLY A 249 -8.44 -24.40 -15.55
N GLN A 250 -8.60 -23.34 -14.76
CA GLN A 250 -7.50 -22.68 -14.05
C GLN A 250 -7.68 -22.80 -12.54
N ILE A 251 -6.57 -22.87 -11.82
CA ILE A 251 -6.48 -22.77 -10.36
C ILE A 251 -5.29 -21.86 -10.06
N ALA A 252 -5.45 -20.90 -9.16
CA ALA A 252 -4.42 -19.94 -8.79
C ALA A 252 -4.50 -19.58 -7.30
N GLN A 253 -3.43 -18.99 -6.77
CA GLN A 253 -3.43 -18.36 -5.45
C GLN A 253 -3.94 -19.30 -4.34
N LEU A 254 -3.46 -20.55 -4.34
CA LEU A 254 -3.85 -21.56 -3.36
C LEU A 254 -3.08 -21.32 -2.06
N ALA A 255 -3.77 -20.97 -0.98
CA ALA A 255 -3.16 -20.80 0.34
C ALA A 255 -3.85 -21.69 1.37
N ILE A 256 -3.07 -22.17 2.35
CA ILE A 256 -3.54 -23.01 3.45
C ILE A 256 -3.00 -22.43 4.75
N TYR A 257 -3.90 -22.20 5.70
CA TYR A 257 -3.63 -21.58 7.00
C TYR A 257 -3.92 -22.56 8.12
N CYS A 258 -2.89 -22.88 8.89
CA CYS A 258 -3.00 -23.62 10.14
C CYS A 258 -2.62 -22.69 11.30
N ARG A 259 -3.38 -21.61 11.45
CA ARG A 259 -3.17 -20.55 12.46
C ARG A 259 -4.49 -19.87 12.84
N SER A 260 -4.43 -18.99 13.83
CA SER A 260 -5.54 -18.11 14.19
C SER A 260 -5.73 -17.04 13.10
N VAL A 261 -6.59 -17.35 12.13
CA VAL A 261 -7.12 -16.43 11.11
C VAL A 261 -8.60 -16.74 10.92
N THR A 262 -9.42 -15.69 10.84
CA THR A 262 -10.87 -15.80 10.66
C THR A 262 -11.20 -15.83 9.17
N ALA A 263 -12.39 -16.32 8.82
CA ALA A 263 -12.84 -16.24 7.43
C ALA A 263 -13.11 -14.79 6.98
N ALA A 264 -13.37 -13.87 7.91
CA ALA A 264 -13.53 -12.45 7.61
C ALA A 264 -12.20 -11.80 7.22
N ASP A 265 -11.09 -12.20 7.84
CA ASP A 265 -9.74 -11.75 7.45
C ASP A 265 -9.47 -12.15 5.98
N LEU A 266 -9.68 -13.43 5.66
CA LEU A 266 -9.44 -13.99 4.31
C LEU A 266 -10.44 -13.49 3.24
N ALA A 267 -11.62 -13.00 3.64
CA ALA A 267 -12.60 -12.43 2.71
C ALA A 267 -12.06 -11.15 2.03
N GLY A 268 -11.09 -10.46 2.62
CA GLY A 268 -10.39 -9.33 2.01
C GLY A 268 -9.71 -9.69 0.68
N HIS A 269 -9.21 -10.93 0.55
CA HIS A 269 -8.55 -11.41 -0.66
C HIS A 269 -9.47 -11.41 -1.87
N TYR A 270 -10.77 -11.71 -1.68
CA TYR A 270 -11.77 -11.59 -2.76
C TYR A 270 -11.83 -10.17 -3.33
N THR A 271 -11.86 -9.17 -2.45
CA THR A 271 -11.92 -7.75 -2.86
C THR A 271 -10.65 -7.36 -3.61
N THR A 272 -9.47 -7.76 -3.11
CA THR A 272 -8.19 -7.52 -3.79
C THR A 272 -8.17 -8.14 -5.19
N GLY A 273 -8.56 -9.41 -5.31
CA GLY A 273 -8.52 -10.17 -6.56
C GLY A 273 -9.56 -9.76 -7.60
N THR A 274 -10.71 -9.20 -7.18
CA THR A 274 -11.81 -8.80 -8.07
C THR A 274 -11.80 -7.31 -8.41
N THR A 275 -11.55 -6.44 -7.45
CA THR A 275 -11.68 -4.98 -7.61
C THR A 275 -10.35 -4.25 -7.65
N GLU A 276 -9.26 -4.92 -7.27
CA GLU A 276 -7.91 -4.34 -7.20
C GLU A 276 -7.83 -3.10 -6.29
N HIS A 277 -8.82 -2.99 -5.38
CA HIS A 277 -9.05 -1.85 -4.49
C HIS A 277 -9.22 -0.51 -5.24
N VAL A 278 -9.66 -0.53 -6.50
CA VAL A 278 -10.01 0.70 -7.24
C VAL A 278 -11.10 1.44 -6.47
N GLY A 279 -10.87 2.73 -6.20
CA GLY A 279 -11.80 3.57 -5.44
C GLY A 279 -11.47 3.68 -3.95
N GLU A 280 -10.52 2.89 -3.44
CA GLU A 280 -10.00 3.05 -2.07
C GLU A 280 -9.41 4.46 -1.90
N SER A 281 -9.57 5.08 -0.71
CA SER A 281 -8.98 6.39 -0.44
C SER A 281 -7.45 6.29 -0.42
N ALA A 282 -6.77 7.36 -0.79
CA ALA A 282 -5.32 7.40 -0.75
C ALA A 282 -4.73 7.14 0.65
N SER A 283 -5.42 7.57 1.71
CA SER A 283 -5.02 7.25 3.10
C SER A 283 -5.07 5.77 3.41
N ALA A 284 -6.13 5.08 2.98
CA ALA A 284 -6.28 3.64 3.15
C ALA A 284 -5.24 2.89 2.31
N ARG A 285 -5.00 3.29 1.05
CA ARG A 285 -3.95 2.69 0.22
C ARG A 285 -2.56 2.88 0.82
N MET A 286 -2.24 4.08 1.31
CA MET A 286 -0.96 4.38 1.97
C MET A 286 -0.74 3.44 3.15
N SER A 287 -1.78 3.26 3.97
CA SER A 287 -1.76 2.37 5.14
C SER A 287 -1.60 0.91 4.75
N ARG A 288 -2.28 0.48 3.68
CA ARG A 288 -2.19 -0.87 3.11
C ARG A 288 -0.77 -1.20 2.65
N ILE A 289 -0.19 -0.37 1.79
CA ILE A 289 1.17 -0.61 1.28
C ILE A 289 2.21 -0.57 2.40
N ALA A 290 2.08 0.36 3.35
CA ALA A 290 2.95 0.40 4.52
C ALA A 290 2.86 -0.86 5.38
N SER A 291 1.67 -1.46 5.50
CA SER A 291 1.45 -2.67 6.30
C SER A 291 2.22 -3.89 5.81
N TYR A 292 2.51 -3.98 4.50
CA TYR A 292 3.33 -5.07 3.94
C TYR A 292 4.77 -5.06 4.49
N LEU A 293 5.22 -3.90 4.96
CA LEU A 293 6.53 -3.71 5.59
C LEU A 293 6.47 -3.72 7.13
N GLY A 294 5.29 -3.98 7.70
CA GLY A 294 5.07 -3.83 9.14
C GLY A 294 5.12 -2.38 9.65
N LEU A 295 4.97 -1.39 8.76
CA LEU A 295 4.93 0.01 9.11
C LEU A 295 3.49 0.48 9.35
N THR A 296 3.35 1.46 10.25
CA THR A 296 2.07 2.14 10.50
C THR A 296 2.08 3.53 9.88
N VAL A 297 0.91 4.00 9.45
CA VAL A 297 0.71 5.34 8.91
C VAL A 297 -0.27 6.07 9.80
N THR A 298 0.13 7.22 10.32
CA THR A 298 -0.79 8.19 10.92
C THR A 298 -1.19 9.19 9.85
N THR A 299 -2.47 9.54 9.77
CA THR A 299 -2.96 10.53 8.80
C THR A 299 -3.30 11.85 9.47
N GLN A 300 -3.09 12.96 8.77
CA GLN A 300 -3.55 14.29 9.17
C GLN A 300 -4.31 14.95 8.02
N GLY A 301 -5.35 15.73 8.37
CA GLY A 301 -6.32 16.26 7.43
C GLY A 301 -7.43 15.24 7.12
N SER A 302 -8.33 15.61 6.21
CA SER A 302 -9.60 14.92 5.99
C SER A 302 -9.93 14.64 4.53
N ILE A 303 -9.23 15.28 3.58
CA ILE A 303 -9.52 15.16 2.15
C ILE A 303 -8.52 14.20 1.50
N PHE A 304 -8.95 12.96 1.29
CA PHE A 304 -8.21 11.94 0.55
C PHE A 304 -9.06 11.47 -0.64
N ASP A 305 -8.58 11.67 -1.85
CA ASP A 305 -9.31 11.20 -3.03
C ASP A 305 -9.25 9.67 -3.14
N ALA A 306 -10.23 9.13 -3.86
CA ALA A 306 -10.21 7.77 -4.36
C ALA A 306 -9.09 7.60 -5.40
N ILE A 307 -8.35 6.49 -5.30
CA ILE A 307 -7.22 6.19 -6.17
C ILE A 307 -7.51 5.00 -7.11
N GLY A 308 -6.82 4.97 -8.25
CA GLY A 308 -6.81 3.87 -9.20
C GLY A 308 -6.06 2.63 -8.70
N SER A 309 -5.98 1.60 -9.56
CA SER A 309 -5.30 0.36 -9.20
C SER A 309 -3.78 0.54 -9.12
N GLN A 310 -3.16 -0.07 -8.09
CA GLN A 310 -1.71 -0.28 -7.96
C GLN A 310 -1.41 -1.79 -7.83
N LYS A 311 -2.22 -2.66 -8.43
CA LYS A 311 -2.19 -4.11 -8.20
C LYS A 311 -0.84 -4.79 -8.46
N ASP A 312 -0.05 -4.29 -9.41
CA ASP A 312 1.16 -4.97 -9.84
C ASP A 312 2.29 -4.79 -8.82
N LEU A 313 2.25 -3.67 -8.08
CA LEU A 313 3.30 -3.18 -7.20
C LEU A 313 4.68 -3.20 -7.93
N GLY A 314 5.48 -4.26 -7.84
CA GLY A 314 6.63 -4.48 -8.74
C GLY A 314 7.74 -3.42 -8.68
N LYS A 315 7.70 -2.53 -7.68
CA LYS A 315 8.70 -1.51 -7.36
C LYS A 315 8.90 -1.49 -5.83
N PRO A 316 9.94 -0.81 -5.32
CA PRO A 316 10.09 -0.62 -3.88
C PRO A 316 8.83 0.03 -3.29
N ALA A 317 8.43 -0.36 -2.08
CA ALA A 317 7.25 0.19 -1.42
C ALA A 317 7.29 1.72 -1.33
N LEU A 318 8.45 2.30 -1.02
CA LEU A 318 8.64 3.75 -0.98
C LEU A 318 8.23 4.42 -2.30
N THR A 319 8.49 3.80 -3.45
CA THR A 319 8.06 4.34 -4.75
C THR A 319 6.54 4.45 -4.81
N HIS A 320 5.82 3.40 -4.43
CA HIS A 320 4.35 3.44 -4.42
C HIS A 320 3.79 4.43 -3.40
N LEU A 321 4.40 4.54 -2.22
CA LEU A 321 4.00 5.53 -1.22
C LEU A 321 4.22 6.96 -1.76
N ARG A 322 5.30 7.21 -2.52
CA ARG A 322 5.55 8.50 -3.21
C ARG A 322 4.61 8.74 -4.38
N ASP A 323 4.18 7.69 -5.09
CA ASP A 323 3.15 7.78 -6.13
C ASP A 323 1.81 8.24 -5.53
N ILE A 324 1.44 7.69 -4.36
CA ILE A 324 0.23 8.10 -3.62
C ILE A 324 0.37 9.54 -3.11
N GLU A 325 1.52 9.89 -2.52
CA GLU A 325 1.80 11.26 -2.07
C GLU A 325 1.63 12.27 -3.22
N SER A 326 2.22 11.97 -4.38
CA SER A 326 2.15 12.82 -5.58
C SER A 326 0.73 12.91 -6.13
N THR A 327 0.02 11.77 -6.15
CA THR A 327 -1.39 11.71 -6.56
C THR A 327 -2.26 12.58 -5.68
N GLU A 328 -2.04 12.58 -4.36
CA GLU A 328 -2.82 13.40 -3.43
C GLU A 328 -2.38 14.84 -3.28
N SER A 329 -1.23 15.21 -3.87
CA SER A 329 -0.51 16.44 -3.49
C SER A 329 -0.36 16.56 -1.97
N GLY A 330 -0.15 15.41 -1.30
CA GLY A 330 0.00 15.30 0.15
C GLY A 330 1.46 15.47 0.59
N LYS A 331 1.73 15.13 1.85
CA LYS A 331 3.09 15.05 2.41
C LYS A 331 3.28 13.73 3.13
N LEU A 332 4.26 12.95 2.67
CA LEU A 332 4.69 11.72 3.31
C LEU A 332 5.99 11.98 4.07
N LEU A 333 5.92 11.81 5.39
CA LEU A 333 6.95 12.15 6.35
C LEU A 333 7.26 10.97 7.26
N ALA A 334 8.46 10.93 7.83
CA ALA A 334 8.73 10.10 9.00
C ALA A 334 8.21 10.78 10.26
N SER A 335 7.57 10.03 11.16
CA SER A 335 7.20 10.56 12.47
C SER A 335 8.47 10.90 13.27
N ARG A 336 8.48 12.06 13.93
CA ARG A 336 9.57 12.45 14.82
C ARG A 336 9.59 11.67 16.15
N SER A 337 8.50 10.99 16.50
CA SER A 337 8.31 10.40 17.84
C SER A 337 8.16 8.87 17.86
N ALA A 338 8.01 8.23 16.70
CA ALA A 338 7.78 6.79 16.62
C ALA A 338 8.28 6.19 15.29
N ALA A 339 8.39 4.86 15.24
CA ALA A 339 8.65 4.08 14.03
C ALA A 339 7.40 4.02 13.13
N ALA A 340 6.95 5.18 12.64
CA ALA A 340 5.73 5.33 11.88
C ALA A 340 5.89 6.39 10.79
N LEU A 341 5.11 6.25 9.72
CA LEU A 341 4.95 7.27 8.70
C LEU A 341 3.81 8.22 9.09
N LEU A 342 3.92 9.47 8.66
CA LEU A 342 2.87 10.47 8.73
C LEU A 342 2.48 10.85 7.31
N PHE A 343 1.20 10.75 6.98
CA PHE A 343 0.66 11.18 5.70
C PHE A 343 -0.34 12.33 5.88
N GLN A 344 0.04 13.51 5.43
CA GLN A 344 -0.82 14.70 5.45
C GLN A 344 -1.55 14.81 4.11
N SER A 345 -2.87 14.94 4.14
CA SER A 345 -3.63 15.34 2.95
C SER A 345 -3.41 16.82 2.63
N ARG A 346 -3.80 17.21 1.41
CA ARG A 346 -3.65 18.58 0.91
C ARG A 346 -4.39 19.63 1.74
N ASP A 347 -5.52 19.27 2.34
CA ASP A 347 -6.36 20.18 3.14
C ASP A 347 -5.73 20.60 4.46
N VAL A 348 -4.68 19.92 4.93
CA VAL A 348 -3.87 20.39 6.07
C VAL A 348 -3.30 21.78 5.80
N ARG A 349 -3.06 22.13 4.54
CA ARG A 349 -2.50 23.41 4.14
C ARG A 349 -3.54 24.41 3.65
N TYR A 350 -4.82 24.04 3.54
CA TYR A 350 -5.85 24.94 3.00
C TYR A 350 -6.27 26.00 4.01
N ASN A 351 -6.23 27.27 3.59
CA ASN A 351 -6.57 28.45 4.41
C ASN A 351 -5.98 28.41 5.84
N PRO A 352 -4.67 28.14 6.01
CA PRO A 352 -4.11 27.80 7.30
C PRO A 352 -3.90 29.04 8.15
N SER A 353 -4.24 28.96 9.44
CA SER A 353 -3.91 30.02 10.40
C SER A 353 -2.46 29.85 10.92
N PRO A 354 -1.69 30.94 11.10
CA PRO A 354 -0.37 30.86 11.72
C PRO A 354 -0.41 30.19 13.10
N ALA A 355 0.40 29.16 13.29
CA ALA A 355 0.57 28.46 14.56
C ALA A 355 1.45 29.25 15.55
N LEU A 356 2.33 30.09 15.01
CA LEU A 356 3.07 31.11 15.77
C LEU A 356 3.31 32.35 14.90
N SER A 357 3.59 33.48 15.57
CA SER A 357 3.96 34.73 14.93
C SER A 357 5.33 35.17 15.41
N LEU A 358 6.18 35.59 14.48
CA LEU A 358 7.48 36.19 14.72
C LEU A 358 7.48 37.59 14.11
N THR A 359 8.20 38.51 14.73
CA THR A 359 8.55 39.78 14.11
C THR A 359 9.85 39.61 13.31
N TYR A 360 10.09 40.49 12.33
CA TYR A 360 11.35 40.50 11.61
C TYR A 360 12.58 40.71 12.53
N ALA A 361 12.38 41.30 13.71
CA ALA A 361 13.46 41.44 14.70
C ALA A 361 13.74 40.14 15.48
N ASP A 362 12.83 39.16 15.43
CA ASP A 362 12.97 37.86 16.10
C ASP A 362 13.73 36.83 15.24
N VAL A 363 14.08 37.17 14.01
CA VAL A 363 14.75 36.27 13.06
C VAL A 363 16.18 36.75 12.80
N GLU A 364 17.04 35.87 12.30
CA GLU A 364 18.38 36.24 11.85
C GLU A 364 18.28 36.99 10.52
N THR A 365 18.10 38.32 10.60
CA THR A 365 17.71 39.19 9.47
C THR A 365 18.63 39.08 8.25
N ASN A 366 19.91 38.79 8.44
CA ASN A 366 20.87 38.63 7.35
C ASN A 366 20.60 37.39 6.48
N GLY A 367 19.84 36.42 7.00
CA GLY A 367 19.48 35.19 6.30
C GLY A 367 18.07 35.17 5.71
N VAL A 368 17.28 36.24 5.90
CA VAL A 368 15.91 36.34 5.38
C VAL A 368 15.89 37.15 4.10
N LYS A 369 15.39 36.55 3.01
CA LYS A 369 15.25 37.20 1.71
C LYS A 369 14.05 36.67 0.95
N TYR A 370 13.49 37.51 0.09
CA TYR A 370 12.59 37.06 -0.97
C TYR A 370 13.40 36.52 -2.15
N ALA A 371 13.09 35.31 -2.58
CA ALA A 371 13.56 34.74 -3.83
C ALA A 371 12.47 34.90 -4.88
N ASP A 372 12.85 35.47 -6.02
CA ASP A 372 12.02 35.63 -7.21
C ASP A 372 12.80 35.03 -8.39
N ASP A 373 12.46 33.79 -8.75
CA ASP A 373 13.11 33.03 -9.82
C ASP A 373 12.13 32.05 -10.48
N ASP A 374 12.57 31.45 -11.59
CA ASP A 374 11.75 30.55 -12.39
C ASP A 374 11.86 29.07 -11.98
N GLN A 375 12.53 28.75 -10.86
CA GLN A 375 12.83 27.36 -10.49
C GLN A 375 11.58 26.53 -10.21
N LYS A 376 10.52 27.18 -9.71
CA LYS A 376 9.24 26.53 -9.39
C LYS A 376 8.20 26.66 -10.52
N MET A 377 8.53 27.34 -11.61
CA MET A 377 7.55 27.71 -12.62
C MET A 377 7.13 26.50 -13.47
N ILE A 378 5.82 26.31 -13.63
CA ILE A 378 5.17 25.23 -14.39
C ILE A 378 3.97 25.84 -15.11
N ASN A 379 4.03 25.92 -16.44
CA ASN A 379 2.98 26.53 -17.27
C ASN A 379 2.46 25.62 -18.40
N ASP A 380 2.98 24.39 -18.51
CA ASP A 380 2.55 23.36 -19.45
C ASP A 380 2.61 21.99 -18.77
N VAL A 381 1.46 21.41 -18.44
CA VAL A 381 1.35 20.11 -17.77
C VAL A 381 0.77 19.09 -18.73
N THR A 382 1.47 17.98 -18.93
CA THR A 382 0.94 16.78 -19.59
C THR A 382 0.77 15.69 -18.55
N ALA A 383 -0.44 15.22 -18.32
CA ALA A 383 -0.71 14.24 -17.26
C ALA A 383 -1.62 13.10 -17.71
N SER A 384 -1.42 11.91 -17.14
CA SER A 384 -2.28 10.74 -17.37
C SER A 384 -2.47 9.96 -16.07
N ARG A 385 -3.35 8.96 -16.12
CA ARG A 385 -3.46 7.91 -15.11
C ARG A 385 -3.25 6.54 -15.78
N PRO A 386 -2.90 5.49 -15.03
CA PRO A 386 -2.78 4.15 -15.60
C PRO A 386 -4.07 3.71 -16.33
N GLY A 387 -3.94 3.38 -17.62
CA GLY A 387 -5.06 3.00 -18.48
C GLY A 387 -6.07 4.12 -18.82
N GLY A 388 -5.76 5.38 -18.51
CA GLY A 388 -6.59 6.55 -18.83
C GLY A 388 -6.06 7.37 -20.01
N ALA A 389 -6.81 8.39 -20.42
CA ALA A 389 -6.39 9.30 -21.48
C ALA A 389 -5.34 10.32 -20.99
N THR A 390 -4.40 10.65 -21.86
CA THR A 390 -3.46 11.76 -21.63
C THR A 390 -4.16 13.11 -21.79
N GLN A 391 -3.98 13.98 -20.80
CA GLN A 391 -4.52 15.34 -20.74
C GLN A 391 -3.36 16.35 -20.83
N ARG A 392 -3.61 17.52 -21.41
CA ARG A 392 -2.65 18.63 -21.41
C ARG A 392 -3.32 19.93 -20.97
N VAL A 393 -2.73 20.61 -20.00
CA VAL A 393 -3.20 21.88 -19.46
C VAL A 393 -2.08 22.91 -19.59
N ILE A 394 -2.40 24.10 -20.12
CA ILE A 394 -1.42 25.16 -20.36
C ILE A 394 -1.91 26.50 -19.84
N ASN A 395 -0.97 27.39 -19.50
CA ASN A 395 -1.21 28.82 -19.38
C ASN A 395 -0.48 29.55 -20.52
N GLN A 396 -1.22 29.88 -21.58
CA GLN A 396 -0.63 30.48 -22.78
C GLN A 396 0.02 31.83 -22.51
N THR A 397 -0.58 32.68 -21.67
CA THR A 397 -0.02 33.99 -21.31
C THR A 397 1.35 33.86 -20.63
N ALA A 398 1.49 32.92 -19.70
CA ALA A 398 2.76 32.64 -19.05
C ALA A 398 3.80 32.05 -20.02
N ILE A 399 3.36 31.19 -20.96
CA ILE A 399 4.25 30.65 -22.01
C ILE A 399 4.76 31.78 -22.92
N ASP A 400 3.89 32.70 -23.32
CA ASP A 400 4.28 33.82 -24.19
C ASP A 400 5.23 34.80 -23.49
N THR A 401 5.11 34.92 -22.15
CA THR A 401 5.94 35.83 -21.34
C THR A 401 7.28 35.22 -20.97
N TYR A 402 7.29 33.95 -20.53
CA TYR A 402 8.45 33.31 -19.90
C TYR A 402 9.00 32.10 -20.65
N GLY A 403 8.35 31.70 -21.74
CA GLY A 403 8.63 30.47 -22.47
C GLY A 403 8.00 29.22 -21.83
N PRO A 404 8.03 28.07 -22.53
CA PRO A 404 7.49 26.82 -22.01
C PRO A 404 8.29 26.29 -20.81
N LYS A 405 7.57 25.92 -19.75
CA LYS A 405 8.07 25.24 -18.55
C LYS A 405 7.26 23.94 -18.35
N PRO A 406 7.59 22.88 -19.11
CA PRO A 406 6.79 21.67 -19.18
C PRO A 406 6.98 20.76 -17.96
N LYS A 407 5.92 20.05 -17.58
CA LYS A 407 5.94 18.99 -16.57
C LYS A 407 5.07 17.81 -17.00
N THR A 408 5.62 16.61 -16.92
CA THR A 408 4.89 15.37 -17.20
C THR A 408 4.60 14.62 -15.90
N LEU A 409 3.36 14.13 -15.73
CA LEU A 409 2.92 13.42 -14.54
C LEU A 409 2.11 12.18 -14.88
N GLU A 410 2.32 11.10 -14.14
CA GLU A 410 1.38 9.99 -14.06
C GLU A 410 0.80 9.98 -12.65
N LEU A 411 -0.53 10.11 -12.53
CA LEU A 411 -1.23 10.21 -11.25
C LEU A 411 -2.20 9.04 -11.12
N PHE A 412 -2.24 8.39 -9.96
CA PHE A 412 -3.15 7.28 -9.69
C PHE A 412 -4.56 7.77 -9.31
N LYS A 413 -5.08 8.82 -9.96
CA LYS A 413 -6.45 9.30 -9.74
C LYS A 413 -7.48 8.28 -10.25
N ALA A 414 -8.65 8.23 -9.64
CA ALA A 414 -9.72 7.32 -10.05
C ALA A 414 -10.39 7.67 -11.40
N SER A 415 -10.18 8.87 -11.95
CA SER A 415 -10.73 9.28 -13.25
C SER A 415 -9.86 10.29 -13.97
N ASP A 416 -10.02 10.38 -15.29
CA ASP A 416 -9.28 11.32 -16.15
C ASP A 416 -9.64 12.78 -15.82
N LEU A 417 -10.88 13.05 -15.39
CA LEU A 417 -11.31 14.37 -14.94
C LEU A 417 -10.50 14.84 -13.73
N LYS A 418 -10.28 13.95 -12.75
CA LYS A 418 -9.45 14.27 -11.57
C LYS A 418 -7.98 14.50 -11.90
N VAL A 419 -7.46 13.90 -12.98
CA VAL A 419 -6.12 14.20 -13.50
C VAL A 419 -6.07 15.62 -14.08
N THR A 420 -7.09 16.01 -14.84
CA THR A 420 -7.22 17.37 -15.38
C THR A 420 -7.34 18.40 -14.27
N ASP A 421 -8.14 18.14 -13.23
CA ASP A 421 -8.28 19.08 -12.10
C ASP A 421 -6.95 19.27 -11.34
N ALA A 422 -6.20 18.19 -11.09
CA ALA A 422 -4.87 18.26 -10.49
C ALA A 422 -3.88 19.06 -11.36
N SER A 423 -3.98 18.92 -12.68
CA SER A 423 -3.13 19.64 -13.63
C SER A 423 -3.47 21.13 -13.68
N ASN A 424 -4.75 21.49 -13.68
CA ASN A 424 -5.22 22.87 -13.55
C ASN A 424 -4.74 23.52 -12.25
N TRP A 425 -4.81 22.78 -11.14
CA TRP A 425 -4.30 23.25 -9.86
C TRP A 425 -2.80 23.58 -9.93
N LEU A 426 -1.98 22.69 -10.47
CA LEU A 426 -0.53 22.93 -10.62
C LEU A 426 -0.23 24.16 -11.48
N VAL A 427 -0.85 24.28 -12.65
CA VAL A 427 -0.66 25.44 -13.54
C VAL A 427 -1.12 26.73 -12.85
N SER A 428 -2.25 26.70 -12.15
CA SER A 428 -2.76 27.90 -11.43
C SER A 428 -1.82 28.39 -10.33
N ARG A 429 -1.06 27.49 -9.69
CA ARG A 429 -0.12 27.83 -8.62
C ARG A 429 1.24 28.28 -9.12
N TYR A 430 1.68 27.69 -10.23
CA TYR A 430 3.08 27.75 -10.65
C TYR A 430 3.30 28.35 -12.04
N ALA A 431 2.27 28.78 -12.77
CA ALA A 431 2.49 29.42 -14.07
C ALA A 431 3.23 30.77 -13.96
N ASP A 432 3.04 31.49 -12.86
CA ASP A 432 3.69 32.76 -12.54
C ASP A 432 3.81 32.88 -10.99
N PRO A 433 4.74 32.13 -10.37
CA PRO A 433 4.84 32.06 -8.92
C PRO A 433 5.41 33.37 -8.37
N PRO A 434 4.76 34.01 -7.38
CA PRO A 434 5.25 35.26 -6.82
C PRO A 434 6.46 35.05 -5.87
N PRO A 435 7.22 36.12 -5.54
CA PRO A 435 8.40 36.01 -4.67
C PRO A 435 8.10 35.34 -3.32
N GLU A 436 9.00 34.50 -2.81
CA GLU A 436 8.81 33.77 -1.56
C GLU A 436 10.02 33.85 -0.61
N ILE A 437 9.77 33.75 0.70
CA ILE A 437 10.83 33.54 1.69
C ILE A 437 11.09 32.04 1.77
N ARG A 438 12.31 31.61 1.47
CA ARG A 438 12.69 30.18 1.43
C ARG A 438 13.41 29.71 2.69
N GLN A 439 13.98 30.64 3.44
CA GLN A 439 14.73 30.37 4.66
C GLN A 439 14.29 31.34 5.75
N LEU A 440 14.04 30.81 6.93
CA LEU A 440 13.68 31.56 8.12
C LEU A 440 14.57 31.12 9.30
N PRO A 441 15.79 31.64 9.37
CA PRO A 441 16.71 31.39 10.47
C PRO A 441 16.29 32.12 11.75
N VAL A 442 16.33 31.42 12.89
CA VAL A 442 15.92 31.91 14.21
C VAL A 442 16.91 31.43 15.26
N GLU A 443 17.44 32.34 16.07
CA GLU A 443 18.17 31.99 17.29
C GLU A 443 17.18 31.70 18.44
N ALA A 444 16.71 30.46 18.47
CA ALA A 444 15.64 30.01 19.34
C ALA A 444 16.01 30.04 20.84
N PHE A 445 17.31 29.94 21.17
CA PHE A 445 17.79 30.04 22.55
C PHE A 445 17.51 31.41 23.19
N SER A 446 17.49 32.48 22.38
CA SER A 446 17.22 33.85 22.86
C SER A 446 15.74 34.16 23.05
N MET A 447 14.85 33.26 22.59
CA MET A 447 13.42 33.49 22.57
C MET A 447 12.76 33.31 23.95
N PRO A 448 11.65 34.02 24.22
CA PRO A 448 10.80 33.72 25.37
C PRO A 448 10.36 32.25 25.37
N LEU A 449 10.27 31.65 26.55
CA LEU A 449 10.03 30.19 26.72
C LEU A 449 8.83 29.66 25.91
N ALA A 450 7.74 30.43 25.82
CA ALA A 450 6.56 30.03 25.05
C ALA A 450 6.85 29.97 23.54
N THR A 451 7.51 30.99 22.99
CA THR A 451 7.94 31.05 21.59
C THR A 451 8.96 29.95 21.31
N TYR A 452 9.93 29.74 22.22
CA TYR A 452 10.91 28.68 22.07
C TYR A 452 10.24 27.30 21.95
N ARG A 453 9.29 26.99 22.84
CA ARG A 453 8.51 25.74 22.76
C ARG A 453 7.67 25.63 21.49
N ALA A 454 7.11 26.74 21.00
CA ALA A 454 6.38 26.75 19.73
C ALA A 454 7.29 26.45 18.53
N LEU A 455 8.51 27.01 18.50
CA LEU A 455 9.53 26.69 17.50
C LEU A 455 9.94 25.22 17.56
N LEU A 456 10.06 24.65 18.77
CA LEU A 456 10.33 23.21 18.95
C LEU A 456 9.16 22.30 18.56
N ASN A 457 7.94 22.83 18.46
CA ASN A 457 6.77 22.11 17.95
C ASN A 457 6.55 22.29 16.45
N ALA A 458 7.16 23.32 15.83
CA ALA A 458 7.04 23.56 14.41
C ALA A 458 7.68 22.42 13.60
N ASP A 459 6.90 21.92 12.64
CA ASP A 459 7.24 20.85 11.71
C ASP A 459 6.64 21.12 10.32
N VAL A 460 6.90 20.23 9.36
CA VAL A 460 6.36 20.32 8.01
C VAL A 460 4.84 20.60 8.04
N SER A 461 4.43 21.57 7.22
CA SER A 461 3.07 22.14 7.13
C SER A 461 2.67 23.08 8.27
N THR A 462 3.54 23.37 9.25
CA THR A 462 3.32 24.44 10.23
C THR A 462 3.41 25.80 9.53
N VAL A 463 2.45 26.68 9.82
CA VAL A 463 2.45 28.05 9.29
C VAL A 463 2.98 29.04 10.32
N ILE A 464 3.91 29.88 9.89
CA ILE A 464 4.52 30.95 10.69
C ILE A 464 4.12 32.29 10.07
N GLY A 465 3.56 33.17 10.90
CA GLY A 465 3.28 34.55 10.54
C GLY A 465 4.52 35.43 10.79
N LEU A 466 4.86 36.27 9.83
CA LEU A 466 5.92 37.27 9.93
C LEU A 466 5.32 38.66 9.88
N THR A 467 5.79 39.54 10.76
CA THR A 467 5.34 40.93 10.85
C THR A 467 6.53 41.88 10.95
N GLY A 468 6.30 43.17 10.64
CA GLY A 468 7.34 44.18 10.72
C GLY A 468 8.46 43.98 9.69
N LEU A 469 8.13 43.39 8.53
CA LEU A 469 9.07 43.28 7.43
C LEU A 469 9.50 44.69 6.95
N PRO A 470 10.73 44.84 6.42
CA PRO A 470 11.22 46.10 5.87
C PRO A 470 10.31 46.66 4.78
N VAL A 471 10.37 47.97 4.53
CA VAL A 471 9.51 48.66 3.54
C VAL A 471 9.75 48.18 2.10
N GLU A 472 10.92 47.60 1.85
CA GLU A 472 11.31 47.00 0.57
C GLU A 472 10.61 45.65 0.32
N ALA A 473 10.06 45.02 1.36
CA ALA A 473 9.28 43.80 1.20
C ALA A 473 7.95 44.11 0.47
N PRO A 474 7.39 43.15 -0.29
CA PRO A 474 6.10 43.34 -0.96
C PRO A 474 4.94 43.69 0.00
N SER A 475 5.07 43.34 1.28
CA SER A 475 4.14 43.65 2.36
C SER A 475 4.88 43.72 3.69
N SER A 476 4.36 44.48 4.66
CA SER A 476 4.87 44.52 6.04
C SER A 476 4.62 43.21 6.81
N THR A 477 3.84 42.30 6.24
CA THR A 477 3.54 40.97 6.79
C THR A 477 3.68 39.88 5.74
N ALA A 478 4.04 38.67 6.16
CA ALA A 478 4.07 37.49 5.31
C ALA A 478 3.67 36.24 6.09
N THR A 479 3.29 35.19 5.36
CA THR A 479 2.93 33.89 5.92
C THR A 479 3.71 32.80 5.19
N VAL A 480 4.47 32.04 5.96
CA VAL A 480 5.34 30.98 5.43
C VAL A 480 4.96 29.63 6.01
N VAL A 481 5.03 28.59 5.18
CA VAL A 481 4.79 27.19 5.56
C VAL A 481 6.13 26.50 5.69
N VAL A 482 6.34 25.78 6.78
CA VAL A 482 7.54 24.96 6.98
C VAL A 482 7.51 23.74 6.03
N GLU A 483 8.58 23.54 5.27
CA GLU A 483 8.82 22.35 4.43
C GLU A 483 9.89 21.41 5.02
N GLY A 484 10.66 21.92 5.98
CA GLY A 484 11.75 21.22 6.67
C GLY A 484 12.58 22.21 7.47
N TYR A 485 13.66 21.76 8.11
CA TYR A 485 14.55 22.64 8.86
C TYR A 485 15.92 22.01 9.07
N GLU A 486 16.88 22.86 9.41
CA GLU A 486 18.19 22.48 9.95
C GLU A 486 18.32 23.05 11.37
N GLU A 487 18.94 22.29 12.27
CA GLU A 487 19.16 22.67 13.67
C GLU A 487 20.65 22.59 14.01
N THR A 488 21.16 23.64 14.64
CA THR A 488 22.50 23.68 15.25
C THR A 488 22.35 24.00 16.72
N ILE A 489 22.74 23.05 17.57
CA ILE A 489 22.71 23.20 19.04
C ILE A 489 24.15 23.30 19.55
N GLY A 490 24.42 24.36 20.30
CA GLY A 490 25.72 24.65 20.88
C GLY A 490 25.61 25.21 22.31
N LEU A 491 26.74 25.65 22.87
CA LEU A 491 26.73 26.30 24.18
C LEU A 491 26.03 27.67 24.06
N SER A 492 24.90 27.83 24.76
CA SER A 492 24.05 29.03 24.69
C SER A 492 23.57 29.37 23.27
N GLN A 493 23.40 28.34 22.43
CA GLN A 493 22.94 28.48 21.06
C GLN A 493 21.95 27.38 20.71
N HIS A 494 20.86 27.77 20.08
CA HIS A 494 19.96 26.87 19.37
C HIS A 494 19.46 27.60 18.12
N HIS A 495 20.23 27.47 17.04
CA HIS A 495 19.89 28.07 15.76
C HIS A 495 19.03 27.11 14.94
N ILE A 496 17.82 27.52 14.59
CA ILE A 496 16.89 26.75 13.76
C ILE A 496 16.69 27.51 12.45
N ASN A 497 17.03 26.88 11.33
CA ASN A 497 16.74 27.43 10.00
C ASN A 497 15.58 26.67 9.37
N PHE A 498 14.39 27.27 9.34
CA PHE A 498 13.25 26.66 8.67
C PHE A 498 13.35 26.87 7.16
N HIS A 499 13.30 25.77 6.42
CA HIS A 499 13.04 25.80 4.98
C HIS A 499 11.56 26.00 4.76
N THR A 500 11.21 27.00 3.96
CA THR A 500 9.85 27.49 3.88
C THR A 500 9.34 27.66 2.45
N SER A 501 8.02 27.65 2.32
CA SER A 501 7.29 27.99 1.10
C SER A 501 6.16 28.98 1.42
N ARG A 502 5.54 29.55 0.39
CA ARG A 502 4.46 30.54 0.58
C ARG A 502 3.12 29.89 0.97
N ALA A 503 2.52 30.35 2.06
CA ALA A 503 1.20 29.88 2.51
C ALA A 503 0.04 30.38 1.64
N ASP A 504 0.14 31.59 1.10
CA ASP A 504 -0.98 32.23 0.38
C ASP A 504 -1.41 31.47 -0.88
N THR A 505 -0.52 30.63 -1.43
CA THR A 505 -0.84 29.78 -2.58
C THR A 505 -1.82 28.65 -2.26
N ASP A 506 -2.04 28.37 -0.97
CA ASP A 506 -2.99 27.40 -0.44
C ASP A 506 -4.29 28.05 0.07
N ASN A 507 -4.53 29.33 -0.24
CA ASN A 507 -5.83 29.95 0.02
C ASN A 507 -6.85 29.45 -1.01
N VAL A 508 -7.86 28.71 -0.55
CA VAL A 508 -8.90 28.08 -1.36
C VAL A 508 -10.25 28.74 -1.13
N TRP A 509 -11.05 28.83 -2.20
CA TRP A 509 -12.36 29.46 -2.13
C TRP A 509 -13.32 28.67 -1.24
N ILE A 510 -14.04 29.39 -0.37
CA ILE A 510 -15.10 28.83 0.49
C ILE A 510 -16.40 29.55 0.16
N LEU A 511 -17.45 28.79 -0.14
CA LEU A 511 -18.76 29.34 -0.41
C LEU A 511 -19.33 30.03 0.85
N ASN A 512 -19.80 31.27 0.70
CA ASN A 512 -20.38 32.11 1.76
C ASN A 512 -19.42 32.52 2.90
N ASP A 513 -18.10 32.54 2.65
CA ASP A 513 -17.10 33.04 3.60
C ASP A 513 -16.75 34.53 3.38
N SER A 514 -16.65 35.33 4.44
CA SER A 514 -16.38 36.77 4.33
C SER A 514 -14.97 37.13 3.84
N THR A 515 -14.02 36.19 3.97
CA THR A 515 -12.61 36.36 3.58
C THR A 515 -12.31 35.59 2.31
N TYR A 516 -12.85 34.37 2.18
CA TYR A 516 -12.53 33.42 1.11
C TYR A 516 -13.63 33.29 0.04
N SER A 517 -14.65 34.15 0.05
CA SER A 517 -15.73 34.21 -0.97
C SER A 517 -15.76 35.53 -1.75
N VAL A 518 -14.60 36.17 -1.92
CA VAL A 518 -14.47 37.43 -2.66
C VAL A 518 -13.90 37.15 -4.07
N LEU A 519 -14.70 37.51 -5.09
CA LEU A 519 -14.29 37.45 -6.50
C LEU A 519 -13.02 38.27 -6.72
N ASP A 520 -12.09 37.75 -7.52
CA ASP A 520 -10.82 38.37 -7.90
C ASP A 520 -9.78 38.62 -6.78
N SER A 521 -10.02 38.19 -5.53
CA SER A 521 -9.00 38.25 -4.46
C SER A 521 -8.43 36.88 -4.06
N THR A 522 -9.28 35.85 -3.93
CA THR A 522 -8.89 34.50 -3.45
C THR A 522 -9.54 33.33 -4.21
N THR A 523 -10.15 33.58 -5.37
CA THR A 523 -10.94 32.55 -6.07
C THR A 523 -10.04 31.51 -6.72
N ARG A 524 -9.61 30.51 -5.95
CA ARG A 524 -8.97 29.28 -6.43
C ARG A 524 -9.86 28.11 -6.05
N LEU A 525 -10.37 27.40 -7.06
CA LEU A 525 -11.08 26.15 -6.83
C LEU A 525 -10.04 25.09 -6.46
N ALA A 526 -10.13 24.56 -5.25
CA ALA A 526 -9.41 23.36 -4.86
C ALA A 526 -9.93 22.16 -5.67
N TYR A 527 -9.09 21.14 -5.85
CA TYR A 527 -9.44 19.94 -6.63
C TYR A 527 -9.54 18.68 -5.78
#